data_AF-A0A5B0LLK0-F1
#
_entry.id   AF-A0A5B0LLK0-F1
#
_cell.length_a   1.000
_cell.length_b   1.000
_cell.length_c   1.000
_cell.angle_alpha   90.00
_cell.angle_beta   90.00
_cell.angle_gamma   90.00
#
_symmetry.space_group_name_H-M   'P 1'
#
loop_
_entity.id
_entity.type
_entity.pdbx_description
1 polymer ?
#
loop_
_entity_poly.entity_id
_entity_poly.type
_entity_poly.pdbx_seq_one_letter_code
_entity_poly.pdbx_strand_id
1 'polypeptide(L)'
;MSAPTTNLVRLIVEAGKASPSPPVGPALGSRGIKAMDFCKLFNAQTSHIEPTIPIRVNMTINAKDKSYKFKLNSPPTTYFIKKHLNASSASSSPSSTQSSSSSSSSAKKSNTSSDSKMHSFIGSELSLKFIYHLALIKKSVDHEDLNHIPLESLTRSIAAQVKNMGIKLVP
;
A
#
# COMPACT_ATOMS: atom_id res chain seq x y z
N MET A 1 -5.97 4.87 38.72
CA MET A 1 -6.13 3.64 37.90
C MET A 1 -5.06 3.66 36.81
N SER A 2 -4.05 2.79 36.91
CA SER A 2 -2.91 2.76 35.99
C SER A 2 -3.36 2.33 34.59
N ALA A 3 -3.13 3.18 33.59
CA ALA A 3 -3.47 2.86 32.21
C ALA A 3 -2.73 1.58 31.78
N PRO A 4 -3.41 0.61 31.13
CA PRO A 4 -2.75 -0.62 30.71
C PRO A 4 -1.60 -0.27 29.73
N THR A 5 -0.40 -0.75 30.03
CA THR A 5 0.78 -0.61 29.16
C THR A 5 0.48 -1.22 27.80
N THR A 6 0.10 -0.36 26.86
CA THR A 6 -0.34 -0.75 25.53
C THR A 6 0.86 -0.72 24.61
N ASN A 7 1.31 -1.90 24.16
CA ASN A 7 2.39 -1.97 23.18
C ASN A 7 1.80 -1.82 21.78
N LEU A 8 2.25 -0.80 21.05
CA LEU A 8 1.87 -0.53 19.67
C LEU A 8 2.93 -1.09 18.73
N VAL A 9 2.50 -1.93 17.79
CA VAL A 9 3.35 -2.49 16.73
C VAL A 9 2.77 -2.05 15.38
N ARG A 10 3.63 -1.52 14.52
CA ARG A 10 3.28 -1.09 13.16
C ARG A 10 4.01 -1.98 12.16
N LEU A 11 3.26 -2.65 11.30
CA LEU A 11 3.79 -3.57 10.30
C LEU A 11 3.23 -3.22 8.93
N ILE A 12 3.98 -3.52 7.87
CA ILE A 12 3.52 -3.42 6.48
C ILE A 12 3.58 -4.82 5.90
N VAL A 13 2.44 -5.34 5.44
CA VAL A 13 2.32 -6.69 4.90
C VAL A 13 1.46 -6.63 3.64
N GLU A 14 1.84 -7.41 2.63
CA GLU A 14 1.03 -7.54 1.41
C GLU A 14 -0.26 -8.31 1.71
N ALA A 15 -1.39 -7.82 1.19
CA ALA A 15 -2.69 -8.47 1.30
C ALA A 15 -2.62 -9.95 0.83
N GLY A 16 -3.30 -10.85 1.53
CA GLY A 16 -3.39 -12.27 1.15
C GLY A 16 -2.08 -13.08 1.17
N LYS A 17 -0.93 -12.45 1.43
CA LYS A 17 0.40 -13.09 1.43
C LYS A 17 1.12 -13.01 2.78
N ALA A 18 0.38 -12.81 3.88
CA ALA A 18 1.02 -12.82 5.20
C ALA A 18 1.61 -14.20 5.50
N SER A 19 2.91 -14.22 5.75
CA SER A 19 3.67 -15.41 6.13
C SER A 19 4.52 -15.11 7.37
N PRO A 20 4.77 -16.10 8.25
CA PRO A 20 5.57 -15.96 9.48
C PRO A 20 7.08 -15.78 9.22
N SER A 21 7.44 -15.37 8.00
CA SER A 21 8.82 -15.16 7.54
C SER A 21 9.49 -13.99 8.30
N PRO A 22 10.81 -13.76 8.16
CA PRO A 22 11.61 -12.89 9.03
C PRO A 22 11.19 -11.39 9.12
N PRO A 23 10.36 -10.79 8.25
CA PRO A 23 9.83 -9.45 8.55
C PRO A 23 8.67 -9.43 9.57
N VAL A 24 7.83 -10.46 9.61
CA VAL A 24 6.61 -10.50 10.45
C VAL A 24 6.81 -11.39 11.67
N GLY A 25 7.46 -12.54 11.50
CA GLY A 25 7.68 -13.53 12.56
C GLY A 25 8.48 -12.97 13.75
N PRO A 26 9.70 -12.42 13.55
CA PRO A 26 10.52 -11.84 14.63
C PRO A 26 9.87 -10.62 15.30
N ALA A 27 9.21 -9.77 14.50
CA ALA A 27 8.57 -8.55 15.00
C ALA A 27 7.38 -8.88 15.94
N LEU A 28 6.58 -9.90 15.62
CA LEU A 28 5.49 -10.36 16.48
C LEU A 28 5.95 -11.31 17.60
N GLY A 29 6.95 -12.15 17.31
CA GLY A 29 7.52 -13.10 18.28
C GLY A 29 8.20 -12.41 19.46
N SER A 30 8.90 -11.30 19.22
CA SER A 30 9.48 -10.46 20.30
C SER A 30 8.43 -9.92 21.28
N ARG A 31 7.15 -9.87 20.87
CA ARG A 31 6.02 -9.43 21.69
C ARG A 31 5.18 -10.59 22.25
N GLY A 32 5.59 -11.83 22.01
CA GLY A 32 4.91 -13.03 22.50
C GLY A 32 3.60 -13.35 21.77
N ILE A 33 3.44 -12.86 20.53
CA ILE A 33 2.26 -13.13 19.70
C ILE A 33 2.55 -14.30 18.77
N LYS A 34 1.56 -15.20 18.62
CA LYS A 34 1.61 -16.29 17.65
C LYS A 34 1.48 -15.72 16.24
N ALA A 35 2.61 -15.57 15.55
CA ALA A 35 2.66 -15.06 14.18
C ALA A 35 1.76 -15.86 13.21
N MET A 36 1.67 -17.18 13.38
CA MET A 36 0.82 -18.05 12.56
C MET A 36 -0.67 -17.71 12.66
N ASP A 37 -1.18 -17.45 13.86
CA ASP A 37 -2.59 -17.10 14.08
C ASP A 37 -2.89 -15.72 13.47
N PHE A 38 -1.97 -14.78 13.63
CA PHE A 38 -2.05 -13.48 12.98
C PHE A 38 -2.08 -13.61 11.45
N CYS A 39 -1.18 -14.38 10.84
CA CYS A 39 -1.14 -14.55 9.38
C CYS A 39 -2.45 -15.12 8.84
N LYS A 40 -3.08 -16.09 9.53
CA LYS A 40 -4.38 -16.64 9.14
C LYS A 40 -5.50 -15.60 9.21
N LEU A 41 -5.62 -14.89 10.34
CA LEU A 41 -6.64 -13.86 10.52
C LEU A 41 -6.46 -12.71 9.52
N PHE A 42 -5.21 -12.30 9.28
CA PHE A 42 -4.89 -11.27 8.30
C PHE A 42 -5.26 -11.70 6.89
N ASN A 43 -4.89 -12.92 6.46
CA ASN A 43 -5.22 -13.40 5.11
C ASN A 43 -6.74 -13.58 4.94
N ALA A 44 -7.46 -14.02 5.98
CA ALA A 44 -8.92 -14.11 5.95
C ALA A 44 -9.59 -12.73 5.80
N GLN A 45 -9.16 -11.74 6.59
CA GLN A 45 -9.69 -10.38 6.49
C GLN A 45 -9.29 -9.69 5.19
N THR A 46 -8.11 -9.98 4.64
CA THR A 46 -7.61 -9.34 3.41
C THR A 46 -7.96 -10.13 2.14
N SER A 47 -8.76 -11.20 2.23
CA SER A 47 -9.13 -12.02 1.08
C SER A 47 -9.96 -11.28 0.02
N HIS A 48 -10.61 -10.18 0.39
CA HIS A 48 -11.37 -9.33 -0.53
C HIS A 48 -10.50 -8.26 -1.22
N ILE A 49 -9.23 -8.14 -0.83
CA ILE A 49 -8.28 -7.14 -1.34
C ILE A 49 -7.28 -7.85 -2.25
N GLU A 50 -6.89 -7.21 -3.35
CA GLU A 50 -5.95 -7.82 -4.29
C GLU A 50 -4.61 -8.18 -3.62
N PRO A 51 -4.04 -9.39 -3.88
CA PRO A 51 -2.95 -10.00 -3.11
C PRO A 51 -1.55 -9.40 -3.34
N THR A 52 -1.48 -8.13 -3.74
CA THR A 52 -0.24 -7.39 -4.03
C THR A 52 -0.22 -6.01 -3.37
N ILE A 53 -1.30 -5.65 -2.69
CA ILE A 53 -1.45 -4.32 -2.11
C ILE A 53 -0.80 -4.30 -0.72
N PRO A 54 0.15 -3.39 -0.44
CA PRO A 54 0.76 -3.27 0.88
C PRO A 54 -0.22 -2.62 1.86
N ILE A 55 -0.61 -3.38 2.86
CA ILE A 55 -1.53 -2.95 3.92
C ILE A 55 -0.71 -2.63 5.18
N ARG A 56 -1.03 -1.49 5.79
CA ARG A 56 -0.46 -1.12 7.09
C ARG A 56 -1.32 -1.75 8.18
N VAL A 57 -0.67 -2.40 9.12
CA VAL A 57 -1.33 -3.03 10.26
C VAL A 57 -0.87 -2.33 11.51
N ASN A 58 -1.85 -1.77 12.23
CA ASN A 58 -1.63 -1.20 13.55
C ASN A 58 -2.13 -2.21 14.58
N MET A 59 -1.20 -2.80 15.32
CA MET A 59 -1.49 -3.80 16.33
C MET A 59 -1.31 -3.23 17.73
N THR A 60 -2.31 -3.48 18.56
CA THR A 60 -2.41 -3.08 19.95
C THR A 60 -2.34 -4.33 20.80
N ILE A 61 -1.34 -4.42 21.68
CA ILE A 61 -1.04 -5.61 22.47
C ILE A 61 -1.27 -5.30 23.94
N ASN A 62 -2.13 -6.09 24.58
CA ASN A 62 -2.35 -6.04 26.02
C ASN A 62 -1.22 -6.78 26.74
N ALA A 63 -0.43 -6.05 27.54
CA ALA A 63 0.73 -6.62 28.24
C ALA A 63 0.36 -7.67 29.31
N LYS A 64 -0.88 -7.66 29.83
CA LYS A 64 -1.34 -8.59 30.87
C LYS A 64 -1.72 -9.97 30.30
N ASP A 65 -2.55 -10.00 29.27
CA ASP A 65 -3.13 -11.24 28.73
C ASP A 65 -2.49 -11.68 27.41
N LYS A 66 -1.51 -10.93 26.90
CA LYS A 66 -0.91 -11.13 25.55
C LYS A 66 -1.95 -11.13 24.42
N SER A 67 -3.16 -10.68 24.71
CA SER A 67 -4.23 -10.52 23.75
C SER A 67 -3.89 -9.34 22.83
N TYR A 68 -4.12 -9.53 21.54
CA TYR A 68 -3.81 -8.53 20.52
C TYR A 68 -5.08 -8.17 19.75
N LYS A 69 -5.24 -6.88 19.49
CA LYS A 69 -6.19 -6.36 18.51
C LYS A 69 -5.40 -5.72 17.40
N PHE A 70 -5.73 -6.03 16.16
CA PHE A 70 -5.13 -5.37 15.01
C PHE A 70 -6.21 -4.64 14.22
N LYS A 71 -5.86 -3.46 13.73
CA LYS A 71 -6.66 -2.72 12.75
C LYS A 71 -5.92 -2.74 11.42
N LEU A 72 -6.65 -3.10 10.37
CA LEU A 72 -6.17 -2.98 9.01
C LEU A 72 -6.39 -1.54 8.56
N ASN A 73 -5.31 -0.84 8.27
CA ASN A 73 -5.40 0.47 7.67
C ASN A 73 -5.37 0.31 6.16
N SER A 74 -6.27 1.02 5.49
CA SER A 74 -6.32 1.06 4.04
C SER A 74 -4.96 1.50 3.46
N PRO A 75 -4.56 0.93 2.32
CA PRO A 75 -3.29 1.22 1.67
C PRO A 75 -3.12 2.72 1.37
N PRO A 76 -1.87 3.20 1.29
CA PRO A 76 -1.61 4.60 0.98
C PRO A 76 -2.13 4.95 -0.41
N THR A 77 -2.79 6.10 -0.54
CA THR A 77 -3.29 6.65 -1.81
C THR A 77 -2.22 6.68 -2.90
N THR A 78 -0.97 6.94 -2.51
CA THR A 78 0.22 6.91 -3.36
C THR A 78 0.39 5.59 -4.12
N TYR A 79 0.01 4.45 -3.53
CA TYR A 79 0.11 3.16 -4.19
C TYR A 79 -0.89 3.08 -5.36
N PHE A 80 -2.14 3.50 -5.17
CA PHE A 80 -3.14 3.51 -6.23
C PHE A 80 -2.79 4.49 -7.36
N ILE A 81 -2.27 5.67 -7.00
CA ILE A 81 -1.78 6.65 -7.96
C ILE A 81 -0.66 6.03 -8.82
N LYS A 82 0.36 5.42 -8.20
CA LYS A 82 1.46 4.78 -8.93
C LYS A 82 0.99 3.60 -9.79
N LYS A 83 0.04 2.79 -9.30
CA LYS A 83 -0.53 1.68 -10.06
C LYS A 83 -1.25 2.18 -11.32
N HIS A 84 -2.05 3.23 -11.20
CA HIS A 84 -2.75 3.85 -12.33
C HIS A 84 -1.76 4.49 -13.32
N LEU A 85 -0.73 5.18 -12.82
CA LEU A 85 0.30 5.77 -13.67
C LEU A 85 1.11 4.71 -14.44
N ASN A 86 1.50 3.62 -13.79
CA ASN A 86 2.21 2.53 -14.46
C ASN A 86 1.33 1.87 -15.53
N ALA A 87 0.02 1.72 -15.27
CA ALA A 87 -0.92 1.23 -16.27
C ALA A 87 -1.08 2.21 -17.46
N SER A 88 -1.16 3.51 -17.18
CA SER A 88 -1.26 4.54 -18.22
C SER A 88 0.03 4.69 -19.04
N SER A 89 1.20 4.60 -18.42
CA SER A 89 2.51 4.68 -19.08
C SER A 89 2.75 3.48 -20.00
N ALA A 90 2.23 2.30 -19.66
CA ALA A 90 2.25 1.13 -20.54
C ALA A 90 1.35 1.29 -21.78
N SER A 91 0.38 2.21 -21.75
CA SER A 91 -0.53 2.49 -22.87
C SER A 91 -0.01 3.58 -23.82
N SER A 92 1.04 4.32 -23.45
CA SER A 92 1.69 5.31 -24.32
C SER A 92 2.91 4.72 -25.03
N SER A 93 2.69 3.72 -25.87
CA SER A 93 3.57 3.38 -27.02
C SER A 93 2.90 2.37 -27.95
N PRO A 94 2.34 2.83 -29.09
CA PRO A 94 2.44 2.04 -30.31
C PRO A 94 2.89 2.93 -31.48
N SER A 95 4.20 3.19 -31.61
CA SER A 95 4.79 3.49 -32.92
C SER A 95 6.32 3.47 -32.91
N SER A 96 6.83 2.48 -33.64
CA SER A 96 8.05 2.49 -34.45
C SER A 96 9.40 2.62 -33.74
N THR A 97 10.05 1.47 -33.52
CA THR A 97 11.23 1.08 -34.30
C THR A 97 11.41 -0.43 -34.18
N GLN A 98 11.28 -1.13 -35.32
CA GLN A 98 11.74 -2.50 -35.49
C GLN A 98 13.21 -2.62 -35.09
N SER A 99 13.55 -3.64 -34.31
CA SER A 99 14.63 -4.60 -34.61
C SER A 99 14.73 -5.62 -33.47
N SER A 100 14.33 -6.86 -33.68
CA SER A 100 15.20 -7.96 -34.15
C SER A 100 15.81 -8.74 -32.98
N SER A 101 15.54 -10.04 -32.97
CA SER A 101 16.48 -11.11 -32.56
C SER A 101 16.45 -11.63 -31.11
N SER A 102 15.68 -12.71 -30.94
CA SER A 102 16.13 -14.06 -30.55
C SER A 102 16.84 -14.35 -29.20
N SER A 103 16.28 -15.38 -28.54
CA SER A 103 16.92 -16.49 -27.82
C SER A 103 17.21 -16.39 -26.31
N SER A 104 16.59 -17.35 -25.59
CA SER A 104 17.03 -18.09 -24.39
C SER A 104 18.04 -17.45 -23.44
N SER A 105 17.74 -17.46 -22.13
CA SER A 105 18.56 -18.09 -21.07
C SER A 105 18.29 -17.52 -19.67
N SER A 106 18.28 -18.43 -18.68
CA SER A 106 18.40 -18.18 -17.24
C SER A 106 19.39 -17.09 -16.83
N ALA A 107 19.01 -16.25 -15.86
CA ALA A 107 19.86 -15.75 -14.75
C ALA A 107 19.06 -14.69 -13.97
N LYS A 108 18.66 -14.93 -12.72
CA LYS A 108 19.46 -14.73 -11.49
C LYS A 108 19.82 -13.25 -11.22
N LYS A 109 18.99 -12.64 -10.34
CA LYS A 109 19.37 -11.97 -9.09
C LYS A 109 20.44 -10.87 -9.14
N SER A 110 20.09 -9.66 -8.68
CA SER A 110 20.89 -8.94 -7.67
C SER A 110 20.22 -7.63 -7.23
N ASN A 111 20.01 -7.50 -5.91
CA ASN A 111 20.07 -6.22 -5.21
C ASN A 111 21.37 -5.51 -5.57
N THR A 112 21.35 -4.19 -5.72
CA THR A 112 22.43 -3.34 -5.19
C THR A 112 21.94 -1.91 -5.02
N SER A 113 22.21 -1.42 -3.82
CA SER A 113 22.03 -0.08 -3.32
C SER A 113 22.80 0.97 -4.12
N SER A 114 22.42 2.22 -3.84
CA SER A 114 23.22 3.43 -4.00
C SER A 114 23.06 4.18 -5.32
N ASP A 115 23.03 5.51 -5.13
CA ASP A 115 23.20 6.57 -6.10
C ASP A 115 21.93 7.19 -6.72
N SER A 116 21.58 8.36 -6.17
CA SER A 116 21.48 9.59 -6.95
C SER A 116 20.79 9.47 -8.32
N LYS A 117 19.46 9.36 -8.33
CA LYS A 117 18.68 9.92 -9.43
C LYS A 117 17.26 10.21 -8.99
N MET A 118 16.96 11.52 -8.91
CA MET A 118 15.59 11.99 -8.98
C MET A 118 14.99 11.39 -10.25
N HIS A 119 14.16 10.36 -10.10
CA HIS A 119 13.40 9.83 -11.22
C HIS A 119 12.33 10.87 -11.54
N SER A 120 12.71 11.82 -12.36
CA SER A 120 11.84 12.77 -13.04
C SER A 120 10.97 11.98 -14.01
N PHE A 121 9.95 11.29 -13.48
CA PHE A 121 8.85 10.75 -14.29
C PHE A 121 7.83 11.87 -14.48
N ILE A 122 8.25 12.93 -15.18
CA ILE A 122 7.43 14.11 -15.44
C ILE A 122 6.84 13.93 -16.84
N GLY A 123 5.58 13.51 -16.90
CA GLY A 123 4.85 13.44 -18.16
C GLY A 123 3.51 12.72 -18.10
N SER A 124 3.23 11.97 -17.04
CA SER A 124 1.95 11.23 -16.95
C SER A 124 0.91 12.07 -16.22
N GLU A 125 -0.03 12.62 -16.99
CA GLU A 125 -1.18 13.39 -16.53
C GLU A 125 -2.20 12.50 -15.79
N LEU A 126 -2.89 13.04 -14.77
CA LEU A 126 -3.99 12.36 -14.09
C LEU A 126 -5.28 13.16 -14.22
N SER A 127 -6.36 12.47 -14.65
CA SER A 127 -7.69 13.06 -14.74
C SER A 127 -8.35 13.22 -13.36
N LEU A 128 -9.10 14.31 -13.18
CA LEU A 128 -9.93 14.54 -11.99
C LEU A 128 -10.92 13.40 -11.73
N LYS A 129 -11.41 12.73 -12.79
CA LYS A 129 -12.32 11.58 -12.67
C LYS A 129 -11.69 10.46 -11.85
N PHE A 130 -10.40 10.18 -12.05
CA PHE A 130 -9.70 9.15 -11.30
C PHE A 130 -9.55 9.52 -9.82
N ILE A 131 -9.25 10.80 -9.53
CA ILE A 131 -9.15 11.30 -8.16
C ILE A 131 -10.49 11.14 -7.42
N TYR A 132 -11.59 11.48 -8.09
CA TYR A 132 -12.93 11.35 -7.55
C TYR A 132 -13.30 9.89 -7.25
N HIS A 133 -13.06 8.98 -8.20
CA HIS A 133 -13.27 7.54 -7.98
C HIS A 133 -12.41 7.00 -6.83
N LEU A 134 -11.15 7.42 -6.73
CA LEU A 134 -10.26 7.02 -5.64
C LEU A 134 -10.77 7.55 -4.29
N ALA A 135 -11.27 8.78 -4.24
CA ALA A 135 -11.88 9.35 -3.03
C ALA A 135 -13.14 8.59 -2.60
N LEU A 136 -13.98 8.17 -3.56
CA LEU A 136 -15.16 7.34 -3.29
C LEU A 136 -14.78 5.97 -2.72
N ILE A 137 -13.80 5.29 -3.32
CA ILE A 137 -13.31 3.99 -2.85
C ILE A 137 -12.77 4.13 -1.42
N LYS A 138 -11.93 5.14 -1.19
CA LYS A 138 -11.35 5.42 0.14
C LYS A 138 -12.45 5.65 1.19
N LYS A 139 -13.46 6.46 0.85
CA LYS A 139 -14.59 6.74 1.74
C LYS A 139 -15.44 5.49 2.03
N SER A 140 -15.59 4.57 1.07
CA SER A 140 -16.34 3.32 1.28
C SER A 140 -15.62 2.32 2.18
N VAL A 141 -14.28 2.28 2.13
CA VAL A 141 -13.46 1.28 2.84
C VAL A 141 -13.20 1.70 4.29
N ASP A 142 -13.01 3.00 4.55
CA ASP A 142 -12.76 3.54 5.88
C ASP A 142 -14.10 3.97 6.56
N HIS A 143 -15.06 3.05 6.65
CA HIS A 143 -16.47 3.27 7.06
C HIS A 143 -16.68 3.93 8.45
N GLU A 144 -15.65 4.05 9.28
CA GLU A 144 -15.78 4.52 10.68
C GLU A 144 -15.18 5.90 10.97
N ASP A 145 -14.07 6.30 10.34
CA ASP A 145 -13.38 7.58 10.66
C ASP A 145 -13.72 8.72 9.67
N LEU A 146 -14.08 8.39 8.42
CA LEU A 146 -14.22 9.36 7.33
C LEU A 146 -15.66 9.79 7.02
N ASN A 147 -16.68 9.24 7.69
CA ASN A 147 -18.08 9.56 7.39
C ASN A 147 -18.44 11.04 7.64
N HIS A 148 -17.77 11.71 8.58
CA HIS A 148 -17.98 13.14 8.85
C HIS A 148 -17.29 14.07 7.84
N ILE A 149 -16.42 13.53 6.96
CA ILE A 149 -15.60 14.34 6.06
C ILE A 149 -16.29 14.46 4.69
N PRO A 150 -16.47 15.69 4.18
CA PRO A 150 -17.03 15.89 2.85
C PRO A 150 -16.08 15.35 1.77
N LEU A 151 -16.65 14.78 0.71
CA LEU A 151 -15.90 14.17 -0.39
C LEU A 151 -14.93 15.16 -1.06
N GLU A 152 -15.30 16.44 -1.05
CA GLU A 152 -14.49 17.55 -1.55
C GLU A 152 -13.17 17.71 -0.79
N SER A 153 -13.20 17.52 0.53
CA SER A 153 -12.00 17.61 1.38
C SER A 153 -11.04 16.45 1.11
N LEU A 154 -11.59 15.24 0.95
CA LEU A 154 -10.80 14.07 0.54
C LEU A 154 -10.19 14.26 -0.85
N THR A 155 -10.99 14.74 -1.81
CA THR A 155 -10.54 15.00 -3.20
C THR A 155 -9.43 16.04 -3.23
N ARG A 156 -9.57 17.14 -2.47
CA ARG A 156 -8.52 18.17 -2.33
C ARG A 156 -7.26 17.63 -1.68
N SER A 157 -7.39 16.81 -0.64
CA SER A 157 -6.25 16.17 0.03
C SER A 157 -5.48 15.25 -0.93
N ILE A 158 -6.20 14.41 -1.67
CA ILE A 158 -5.60 13.51 -2.67
C ILE A 158 -4.97 14.32 -3.80
N ALA A 159 -5.63 15.36 -4.31
CA ALA A 159 -5.09 16.25 -5.34
C ALA A 159 -3.79 16.94 -4.88
N ALA A 160 -3.72 17.36 -3.61
CA ALA A 160 -2.50 17.91 -3.02
C ALA A 160 -1.37 16.86 -2.96
N GLN A 161 -1.68 15.61 -2.61
CA GLN A 161 -0.71 14.52 -2.64
C GLN A 161 -0.18 14.28 -4.07
N VAL A 162 -1.05 14.30 -5.08
CA VAL A 162 -0.68 14.16 -6.49
C VAL A 162 0.22 15.30 -6.95
N LYS A 163 -0.11 16.54 -6.58
CA LYS A 163 0.73 17.72 -6.87
C LYS A 163 2.10 17.62 -6.18
N ASN A 164 2.16 17.14 -4.94
CA ASN A 164 3.42 16.92 -4.21
C ASN A 164 4.29 15.80 -4.83
N MET A 165 3.68 14.92 -5.63
CA MET A 165 4.40 13.90 -6.40
C MET A 165 4.89 14.42 -7.76
N GLY A 166 4.66 15.69 -8.10
CA GLY A 166 5.09 16.28 -9.39
C GLY A 166 4.22 15.86 -10.58
N ILE A 167 3.02 15.31 -10.33
CA ILE A 167 2.09 14.87 -11.36
C ILE A 167 1.14 16.01 -11.71
N LYS A 168 0.93 16.24 -13.01
CA LYS A 168 0.00 17.25 -13.51
C LYS A 168 -1.43 16.72 -13.49
N LEU A 169 -2.35 17.53 -12.98
CA LEU A 169 -3.78 17.23 -12.99
C LEU A 169 -4.41 17.83 -14.24
N VAL A 170 -5.17 17.01 -14.95
CA VAL A 170 -5.94 17.40 -16.14
C VAL A 170 -7.42 17.34 -15.76
N PRO A 171 -8.21 18.37 -16.12
CA PRO A 171 -9.65 18.38 -15.88
C PRO A 171 -10.38 17.18 -16.52
#